data_AF-A0A9W9J064-F1
#
_entry.id   AF-A0A9W9J064-F1
#
_cell.length_a   1.000
_cell.length_b   1.000
_cell.length_c   1.000
_cell.angle_alpha   90.00
_cell.angle_beta   90.00
_cell.angle_gamma   90.00
#
_symmetry.space_group_name_H-M   'P 1'
#
loop_
_entity.id
_entity.type
_entity.pdbx_description
1 polymer ?
#
loop_
_entity_poly.entity_id
_entity_poly.type
_entity_poly.pdbx_seq_one_letter_code
_entity_poly.pdbx_strand_id
1 'polypeptide(L)'
;MPALDHLLLYSFMTPDNTAQLSHLNLAMTFTATERKKVEKLRRKYRIEFRGEVPTREWPDSHRPTFTAVDELGKRQFDTYAACAIAIEDAPWTAEIKNHAEELSERAKRCVSRNESTWRFACEPYALARLTSEVVW
;
A
#
# COMPACT_ATOMS: atom_id res chain seq x y z
N MET A 1 -25.32 0.56 -10.50
CA MET A 1 -24.81 1.78 -9.83
C MET A 1 -23.65 1.38 -8.94
N PRO A 2 -22.41 1.79 -9.26
CA PRO A 2 -21.37 1.85 -8.24
C PRO A 2 -20.61 3.18 -8.33
N ALA A 3 -20.62 3.94 -7.23
CA ALA A 3 -19.71 5.06 -7.05
C ALA A 3 -19.72 5.37 -5.55
N LEU A 4 -18.71 4.90 -4.81
CA LEU A 4 -18.37 5.43 -3.47
C LEU A 4 -17.02 4.93 -2.89
N ASP A 5 -16.02 4.55 -3.69
CA ASP A 5 -14.74 3.99 -3.17
C ASP A 5 -13.50 4.90 -3.28
N HIS A 6 -13.65 6.23 -3.35
CA HIS A 6 -12.48 7.10 -3.60
C HIS A 6 -12.33 8.33 -2.69
N LEU A 7 -12.66 8.23 -1.39
CA LEU A 7 -12.55 9.37 -0.47
C LEU A 7 -11.68 9.17 0.77
N LEU A 8 -10.67 8.29 0.74
CA LEU A 8 -9.68 8.24 1.80
C LEU A 8 -8.27 8.14 1.22
N LEU A 9 -7.58 9.27 1.09
CA LEU A 9 -6.14 9.43 1.34
C LEU A 9 -5.73 10.87 0.97
N TYR A 10 -5.79 11.82 1.91
CA TYR A 10 -5.01 13.06 1.82
C TYR A 10 -4.93 13.72 3.20
N SER A 11 -4.07 13.17 4.08
CA SER A 11 -3.52 13.92 5.24
C SER A 11 -2.24 13.30 5.77
N PHE A 12 -1.23 13.10 4.92
CA PHE A 12 0.15 12.84 5.38
C PHE A 12 1.12 13.30 4.30
N MET A 13 1.61 14.54 4.35
CA MET A 13 2.94 14.89 3.85
C MET A 13 3.40 16.27 4.33
N THR A 14 4.57 16.27 4.97
CA THR A 14 5.34 17.42 5.47
C THR A 14 5.93 18.27 4.33
N PRO A 15 6.42 19.52 4.61
CA PRO A 15 6.60 20.55 3.58
C PRO A 15 7.83 20.41 2.66
N ASP A 16 8.67 19.39 2.79
CA ASP A 16 10.05 19.43 2.27
C ASP A 16 10.29 18.80 0.87
N ASN A 17 9.25 18.29 0.20
CA ASN A 17 9.40 17.61 -1.10
C ASN A 17 8.69 18.33 -2.26
N THR A 18 8.66 19.66 -2.24
CA THR A 18 7.96 20.46 -3.25
C THR A 18 8.63 20.51 -4.64
N ALA A 19 9.88 20.04 -4.79
CA ALA A 19 10.61 20.12 -6.06
C ALA A 19 10.61 18.85 -6.93
N GLN A 20 10.24 17.66 -6.41
CA GLN A 20 10.33 16.39 -7.14
C GLN A 20 9.00 15.76 -7.58
N LEU A 21 7.86 16.39 -7.29
CA LEU A 21 6.52 15.81 -7.54
C LEU A 21 5.73 16.53 -8.65
N SER A 22 6.39 17.19 -9.61
CA SER A 22 5.70 17.77 -10.78
C SER A 22 5.15 16.71 -11.75
N HIS A 23 5.76 15.52 -11.79
CA HIS A 23 5.36 14.42 -12.70
C HIS A 23 4.23 13.52 -12.16
N LEU A 24 3.90 13.62 -10.87
CA LEU A 24 2.81 12.89 -10.22
C LEU A 24 1.67 13.82 -9.78
N ASN A 25 1.56 15.01 -10.40
CA ASN A 25 0.42 15.90 -10.24
C ASN A 25 -0.78 15.40 -11.08
N LEU A 26 -1.26 14.19 -10.79
CA LEU A 26 -2.68 13.88 -11.01
C LEU A 26 -3.45 14.26 -9.74
N ALA A 27 -3.30 15.52 -9.31
CA ALA A 27 -4.28 16.12 -8.42
C ALA A 27 -5.64 15.87 -9.08
N MET A 28 -6.54 15.15 -8.41
CA MET A 28 -7.91 14.95 -8.89
C MET A 28 -8.57 16.31 -9.04
N THR A 29 -8.41 16.91 -10.21
CA THR A 29 -8.97 18.21 -10.53
C THR A 29 -10.41 17.97 -10.92
N PHE A 30 -11.31 18.08 -9.94
CA PHE A 30 -12.73 18.14 -10.23
C PHE A 30 -12.98 19.17 -11.35
N THR A 31 -13.75 18.83 -12.35
CA THR A 31 -14.22 19.81 -13.34
C THR A 31 -15.13 20.84 -12.66
N ALA A 32 -15.32 22.00 -13.29
CA ALA A 32 -16.19 23.04 -12.74
C ALA A 32 -17.63 22.55 -12.51
N THR A 33 -18.11 21.65 -13.38
CA THR A 33 -19.43 21.02 -13.28
C THR A 33 -19.53 20.08 -12.09
N GLU A 34 -18.50 19.25 -11.86
CA GLU A 34 -18.46 18.33 -10.73
C GLU A 34 -18.40 19.09 -9.40
N ARG A 35 -17.60 20.16 -9.32
CA ARG A 35 -17.57 21.02 -8.13
C ARG A 35 -18.95 21.59 -7.79
N LYS A 36 -19.70 22.06 -8.79
CA LYS A 36 -21.08 22.55 -8.59
C LYS A 36 -22.00 21.44 -8.10
N LYS A 37 -21.86 20.22 -8.63
CA LYS A 37 -22.64 19.05 -8.20
C LYS A 37 -22.34 18.67 -6.76
N VAL A 38 -21.06 18.61 -6.39
CA VAL A 38 -20.61 18.33 -5.01
C VAL A 38 -21.14 19.39 -4.06
N GLU A 39 -21.04 20.68 -4.39
CA GLU A 39 -21.55 21.77 -3.55
C GLU A 39 -23.08 21.69 -3.37
N LYS A 40 -23.82 21.36 -4.45
CA LYS A 40 -25.27 21.15 -4.37
C LYS A 40 -25.61 20.01 -3.41
N LEU A 41 -24.86 18.90 -3.46
CA LEU A 41 -25.07 17.75 -2.58
C LEU A 41 -24.68 18.07 -1.13
N ARG A 42 -23.58 18.78 -0.91
CA ARG A 42 -23.13 19.25 0.40
C ARG A 42 -24.24 20.04 1.09
N ARG A 43 -24.82 21.01 0.39
CA ARG A 43 -25.94 21.82 0.90
C ARG A 43 -27.19 20.98 1.13
N LYS A 44 -27.56 20.13 0.17
CA LYS A 44 -28.78 19.29 0.24
C LYS A 44 -28.76 18.37 1.46
N TYR A 45 -27.62 17.73 1.72
CA TYR A 45 -27.47 16.75 2.81
C TYR A 45 -26.83 17.33 4.07
N ARG A 46 -26.61 18.65 4.12
CA ARG A 46 -26.01 19.36 5.26
C ARG A 46 -24.69 18.71 5.72
N ILE A 47 -23.85 18.37 4.75
CA ILE A 47 -22.56 17.72 5.01
C ILE A 47 -21.58 18.79 5.48
N GLU A 48 -21.02 18.58 6.67
CA GLU A 48 -19.93 19.38 7.23
C GLU A 48 -18.62 18.60 7.10
N PHE A 49 -17.65 19.15 6.40
CA PHE A 49 -16.30 18.61 6.37
C PHE A 49 -15.54 19.16 7.58
N ARG A 50 -15.53 18.36 8.65
CA ARG A 50 -14.62 18.58 9.78
C ARG A 50 -13.28 18.00 9.39
N GLY A 51 -12.19 18.67 9.77
CA GLY A 51 -10.82 18.18 9.55
C GLY A 51 -10.56 16.92 10.38
N GLU A 52 -9.37 16.79 10.96
CA GLU A 52 -9.11 15.68 11.88
C GLU A 52 -10.06 15.72 13.08
N VAL A 53 -10.88 14.68 13.21
CA VAL A 53 -11.85 14.53 14.30
C VAL A 53 -11.20 13.69 15.41
N PRO A 54 -11.12 14.21 16.66
CA PRO A 54 -10.57 13.45 17.77
C PRO A 54 -11.31 12.13 18.01
N THR A 55 -10.60 11.08 18.42
CA THR A 55 -11.14 9.72 18.65
C THR A 55 -12.34 9.65 19.60
N ARG A 56 -12.48 10.62 20.51
CA ARG A 56 -13.62 10.73 21.43
C ARG A 56 -14.93 11.12 20.74
N GLU A 57 -14.86 11.74 19.57
CA GLU A 57 -16.00 12.22 18.78
C GLU A 57 -16.38 11.24 17.67
N TRP A 58 -15.70 10.09 17.58
CA TRP A 58 -16.03 9.04 16.62
C TRP A 58 -17.37 8.37 16.98
N PRO A 59 -18.30 8.21 16.02
CA PRO A 59 -19.52 7.45 16.22
C PRO A 59 -19.22 6.00 16.59
N ASP A 60 -19.92 5.48 17.60
CA ASP A 60 -19.66 4.13 18.13
C ASP A 60 -19.91 3.03 17.08
N SER A 61 -20.85 3.24 16.16
CA SER A 61 -21.12 2.32 15.04
C SER A 61 -19.95 2.12 14.09
N HIS A 62 -19.06 3.11 13.98
CA HIS A 62 -17.90 3.09 13.08
C HIS A 62 -16.57 3.10 13.82
N ARG A 63 -16.61 3.07 15.16
CA ARG A 63 -15.42 3.03 16.00
C ARG A 63 -14.47 1.89 15.61
N PRO A 64 -14.92 0.64 15.34
CA PRO A 64 -14.02 -0.42 14.90
C PRO A 64 -13.29 -0.08 13.59
N THR A 65 -14.01 0.48 12.62
CA THR A 65 -13.44 0.87 11.33
C THR A 65 -12.42 2.00 11.48
N PHE A 66 -12.76 3.05 12.23
CA PHE A 66 -11.84 4.17 12.44
C PHE A 66 -10.61 3.79 13.26
N THR A 67 -10.76 2.90 14.24
CA THR A 67 -9.63 2.32 14.96
C THR A 67 -8.72 1.54 14.01
N ALA A 68 -9.26 0.69 13.13
CA ALA A 68 -8.45 -0.05 12.17
C ALA A 68 -7.68 0.87 11.20
N VAL A 69 -8.31 1.95 10.72
CA VAL A 69 -7.67 2.96 9.85
C VAL A 69 -6.57 3.71 10.59
N ASP A 70 -6.81 4.13 11.83
CA ASP A 70 -5.82 4.81 12.67
C ASP A 70 -4.64 3.91 13.01
N GLU A 71 -4.89 2.63 13.32
CA GLU A 71 -3.83 1.63 13.49
C GLU A 71 -3.02 1.41 12.22
N LEU A 72 -3.68 1.31 11.05
CA LEU A 72 -3.01 1.18 9.76
C LEU A 72 -2.10 2.38 9.48
N GLY A 73 -2.54 3.61 9.78
CA GLY A 73 -1.75 4.82 9.61
C GLY A 73 -0.51 4.89 10.54
N LYS A 74 -0.55 4.21 11.69
CA LYS A 74 0.56 4.14 12.65
C LYS A 74 1.56 3.03 12.35
N ARG A 75 1.16 2.00 11.59
CA ARG A 75 2.02 0.85 11.28
C ARG A 75 3.02 1.22 10.18
N GLN A 76 4.28 0.91 10.42
CA GLN A 76 5.33 1.06 9.42
C GLN A 76 5.30 -0.12 8.44
N PHE A 77 5.72 0.12 7.20
CA PHE A 77 5.76 -0.90 6.14
C PHE A 77 6.51 -2.17 6.56
N ASP A 78 7.61 -2.00 7.30
CA ASP A 78 8.42 -3.12 7.81
C ASP A 78 7.64 -4.02 8.79
N THR A 79 6.64 -3.49 9.48
CA THR A 79 5.76 -4.24 10.38
C THR A 79 4.69 -5.03 9.63
N TYR A 80 4.26 -4.58 8.46
CA TYR A 80 3.33 -5.32 7.60
C TYR A 80 3.96 -6.60 7.04
N ALA A 81 5.23 -6.53 6.63
CA ALA A 81 5.96 -7.69 6.14
C ALA A 81 6.11 -8.80 7.19
N ALA A 82 5.99 -8.47 8.48
CA ALA A 82 6.07 -9.40 9.61
C ALA A 82 4.70 -9.92 10.09
N CYS A 83 3.58 -9.46 9.52
CA CYS A 83 2.25 -9.83 10.00
C CYS A 83 1.89 -11.24 9.55
N ALA A 84 1.99 -12.20 10.48
CA ALA A 84 1.74 -13.63 10.28
C ALA A 84 0.31 -13.99 9.85
N ILE A 85 -0.64 -13.05 9.89
CA ILE A 85 -2.05 -13.30 9.53
C ILE A 85 -2.19 -13.66 8.04
N ALA A 86 -1.29 -13.18 7.16
CA ALA A 86 -1.26 -13.60 5.75
C ALA A 86 -0.69 -15.01 5.54
N ILE A 87 -0.04 -15.59 6.56
CA ILE A 87 0.62 -16.91 6.47
C ILE A 87 -0.40 -18.04 6.68
N GLU A 88 -1.47 -17.81 7.46
CA GLU A 88 -2.49 -18.85 7.74
C GLU A 88 -3.30 -19.24 6.48
N ASP A 89 -3.68 -18.27 5.64
CA ASP A 89 -4.49 -18.53 4.44
C ASP A 89 -3.66 -18.96 3.21
N ALA A 90 -2.34 -18.79 3.27
CA ALA A 90 -1.45 -19.04 2.14
C ALA A 90 -0.03 -19.39 2.60
N PRO A 91 0.21 -20.61 3.12
CA PRO A 91 1.50 -21.01 3.69
C PRO A 91 2.67 -20.89 2.70
N TRP A 92 2.40 -21.03 1.39
CA TRP A 92 3.36 -20.83 0.31
C TRP A 92 3.95 -19.41 0.25
N THR A 93 3.27 -18.41 0.82
CA THR A 93 3.77 -17.02 0.84
C THR A 93 5.01 -16.88 1.72
N ALA A 94 5.08 -17.61 2.83
CA ALA A 94 6.24 -17.64 3.71
C ALA A 94 7.45 -18.29 3.03
N GLU A 95 7.23 -19.39 2.30
CA GLU A 95 8.27 -20.07 1.52
C GLU A 95 8.80 -19.17 0.40
N ILE A 96 7.92 -18.52 -0.36
CA ILE A 96 8.31 -17.57 -1.41
C ILE A 96 9.07 -16.37 -0.83
N LYS A 97 8.66 -15.86 0.33
CA LYS A 97 9.35 -14.76 1.00
C LYS A 97 10.75 -15.16 1.42
N ASN A 98 10.91 -16.30 2.09
CA ASN A 98 12.22 -16.83 2.48
C ASN A 98 13.13 -17.00 1.26
N HIS A 99 12.58 -17.56 0.18
CA HIS A 99 13.31 -17.75 -1.08
C HIS A 99 13.76 -16.42 -1.71
N ALA A 100 12.90 -15.40 -1.68
CA ALA A 100 13.22 -14.07 -2.17
C ALA A 100 14.30 -13.38 -1.31
N GLU A 101 14.25 -13.55 0.01
CA GLU A 101 15.27 -13.05 0.94
C GLU A 101 16.63 -13.72 0.67
N GLU A 102 16.65 -15.03 0.48
CA GLU A 102 17.87 -15.78 0.17
C GLU A 102 18.49 -15.38 -1.17
N LEU A 103 17.66 -15.19 -2.21
CA LEU A 103 18.10 -14.72 -3.51
C LEU A 103 18.64 -13.29 -3.43
N SER A 104 17.98 -12.41 -2.69
CA SER A 104 18.43 -11.03 -2.48
C SER A 104 19.80 -10.99 -1.79
N GLU A 105 20.00 -11.79 -0.75
CA GLU A 105 21.27 -11.86 -0.04
C GLU A 105 22.40 -12.41 -0.91
N ARG A 106 22.13 -13.40 -1.77
CA ARG A 106 23.11 -13.87 -2.77
C ARG A 106 23.42 -12.81 -3.81
N ALA A 107 22.40 -12.13 -4.34
CA ALA A 107 22.56 -11.09 -5.34
C ALA A 107 23.42 -9.93 -4.82
N LYS A 108 23.25 -9.52 -3.55
CA LYS A 108 24.11 -8.51 -2.90
C LYS A 108 25.59 -8.88 -2.93
N ARG A 109 25.93 -10.16 -2.76
CA ARG A 109 27.33 -10.65 -2.81
C ARG A 109 27.89 -10.73 -4.22
N CYS A 110 27.03 -10.63 -5.23
CA CYS A 110 27.37 -10.74 -6.64
C CYS A 110 27.40 -9.40 -7.39
N VAL A 111 27.09 -8.27 -6.74
CA VAL A 111 27.01 -6.93 -7.38
C VAL A 111 28.27 -6.55 -8.16
N SER A 112 29.45 -6.94 -7.66
CA SER A 112 30.76 -6.65 -8.30
C SER A 112 31.35 -7.83 -9.08
N ARG A 113 30.58 -8.90 -9.30
CA ARG A 113 31.05 -10.13 -9.96
C ARG A 113 30.66 -10.14 -11.43
N ASN A 114 31.41 -10.89 -12.24
CA ASN A 114 31.11 -11.08 -13.65
C ASN A 114 29.84 -11.94 -13.86
N GLU A 115 29.34 -11.97 -15.10
CA GLU A 115 28.07 -12.61 -15.43
C GLU A 115 28.02 -14.08 -15.04
N SER A 116 29.01 -14.86 -15.44
CA SER A 116 29.07 -16.29 -15.14
C SER A 116 29.00 -16.57 -13.64
N THR A 117 29.64 -15.72 -12.82
CA THR A 117 29.65 -15.89 -11.36
C THR A 117 28.28 -15.56 -10.74
N TRP A 118 27.64 -14.45 -11.12
CA TRP A 118 26.33 -14.13 -10.55
C TRP A 118 25.25 -15.07 -11.04
N ARG A 119 25.32 -15.53 -12.29
CA ARG A 119 24.43 -16.55 -12.84
C ARG A 119 24.56 -17.86 -12.08
N PHE A 120 25.77 -18.38 -11.92
CA PHE A 120 25.98 -19.60 -11.14
C PHE A 120 25.41 -19.50 -9.71
N ALA A 121 25.58 -18.34 -9.05
CA ALA A 121 25.13 -18.14 -7.68
C ALA A 121 23.61 -17.90 -7.55
N CYS A 122 22.97 -17.22 -8.51
CA CYS A 122 21.60 -16.71 -8.38
C CYS A 122 20.59 -17.41 -9.30
N GLU A 123 21.00 -17.84 -10.49
CA GLU A 123 20.13 -18.39 -11.52
C GLU A 123 19.39 -19.66 -11.07
N PRO A 124 20.01 -20.65 -10.38
CA PRO A 124 19.29 -21.82 -9.89
C PRO A 124 18.15 -21.45 -8.92
N TYR A 125 18.36 -20.44 -8.07
CA TYR A 125 17.35 -19.98 -7.13
C TYR A 125 16.26 -19.19 -7.85
N ALA A 126 16.60 -18.31 -8.78
CA ALA A 126 15.62 -17.58 -9.57
C ALA A 126 14.71 -18.53 -10.37
N LEU A 127 15.28 -19.61 -10.92
CA LEU A 127 14.56 -20.60 -11.72
C LEU A 127 13.83 -21.67 -10.89
N ALA A 128 14.23 -21.93 -9.64
CA ALA A 128 13.54 -22.89 -8.77
C ALA A 128 12.05 -22.56 -8.57
N ARG A 129 11.68 -21.27 -8.63
CA ARG A 129 10.28 -20.81 -8.57
C ARG A 129 9.47 -21.16 -9.83
N LEU A 130 10.13 -21.36 -10.97
CA LEU A 130 9.49 -21.78 -12.22
C LEU A 130 9.30 -23.30 -12.27
N THR A 131 10.00 -24.06 -11.43
CA THR A 131 9.90 -25.52 -11.34
C THR A 131 8.97 -26.03 -10.25
N SER A 132 8.45 -25.16 -9.36
CA SER A 132 7.33 -25.51 -8.48
C SER A 132 6.05 -25.54 -9.31
N GLU A 133 5.79 -26.67 -9.94
CA GLU A 133 4.69 -26.91 -10.87
C GLU A 133 3.32 -26.53 -10.28
N VAL A 134 2.48 -25.88 -11.10
CA VAL A 134 1.04 -25.79 -10.87
C VAL A 134 0.48 -27.19 -11.06
N VAL A 135 0.30 -27.93 -9.96
CA VAL A 135 -0.49 -29.16 -9.95
C VAL A 135 -1.95 -28.73 -9.93
N TRP A 136 -2.68 -29.04 -11.01
CA TRP A 136 -4.12 -28.85 -11.12
C TRP A 136 -4.89 -29.84 -10.25
#